data_AF-A0A940MNH6-F1
#
_entry.id   AF-A0A940MNH6-F1
#
_cell.length_a   1.000
_cell.length_b   1.000
_cell.length_c   1.000
_cell.angle_alpha   90.00
_cell.angle_beta   90.00
_cell.angle_gamma   90.00
#
_symmetry.space_group_name_H-M   'P 1'
#
loop_
_entity.id
_entity.type
_entity.pdbx_description
1 polymer ?
#
loop_
_entity_poly.entity_id
_entity_poly.type
_entity_poly.pdbx_seq_one_letter_code
_entity_poly.pdbx_strand_id
1 'polypeptide(L)' 'MTSQVEATAVMPKSNKAHEDEMKKTSLRLRRKTLKALRIRAIEEDTSIQKLIERLIENYIDESRK' A
#
# COMPACT_ATOMS: atom_id res chain seq x y z
N MET A 1 11.23 9.47 50.64
CA MET A 1 10.38 10.12 49.62
C MET A 1 10.46 9.24 48.37
N THR A 2 9.68 8.15 48.33
CA THR A 2 8.49 7.99 47.45
C THR A 2 8.80 8.36 45.99
N SER A 3 9.03 7.37 45.14
CA SER A 3 8.01 6.56 44.43
C SER A 3 7.56 7.24 43.13
N GLN A 4 7.87 6.58 42.00
CA GLN A 4 7.06 6.39 40.78
C GLN A 4 8.00 6.01 39.62
N VAL A 5 8.18 4.73 39.27
CA VAL A 5 7.42 3.96 38.26
C VAL A 5 6.81 4.79 37.12
N GLU A 6 7.59 5.00 36.05
CA GLU A 6 7.04 5.27 34.72
C GLU A 6 6.96 3.94 33.96
N ALA A 7 5.75 3.35 33.99
CA ALA A 7 5.37 2.29 33.09
C ALA A 7 5.22 2.89 31.69
N THR A 8 6.19 2.64 30.81
CA THR A 8 6.03 2.91 29.38
C THR A 8 4.97 1.96 28.83
N ALA A 9 3.83 2.55 28.51
CA ALA A 9 2.65 1.90 27.98
C ALA A 9 3.00 0.98 26.80
N VAL A 10 2.77 -0.32 27.00
CA VAL A 10 2.78 -1.32 25.93
C VAL A 10 1.60 -1.00 25.02
N MET A 11 1.88 -0.38 23.87
CA MET A 11 0.86 -0.12 22.86
C MET A 11 0.29 -1.46 22.38
N PRO A 12 -1.04 -1.68 22.43
CA PRO A 12 -1.64 -2.90 21.91
C PRO A 12 -1.44 -2.94 20.40
N LYS A 13 -0.79 -4.00 19.91
CA LYS A 13 -0.63 -4.29 18.48
C LYS A 13 -2.01 -4.28 17.84
N SER A 14 -2.24 -3.28 17.01
CA SER A 14 -3.45 -3.12 16.22
C SER A 14 -3.73 -4.41 15.46
N ASN A 15 -4.97 -4.84 15.63
CA ASN A 15 -5.64 -6.01 15.08
C ASN A 15 -5.15 -6.32 13.65
N LYS A 16 -4.41 -7.42 13.47
CA LYS A 16 -4.13 -8.00 12.16
C LYS A 16 -5.44 -8.62 11.64
N ALA A 17 -6.31 -7.77 11.12
CA ALA A 17 -7.25 -8.23 10.11
C ALA A 17 -6.43 -8.91 9.01
N HIS A 18 -6.95 -10.03 8.52
CA HIS A 18 -6.37 -10.88 7.49
C HIS A 18 -6.23 -10.05 6.19
N GLU A 19 -5.22 -9.19 6.10
CA GLU A 19 -4.69 -8.72 4.83
C GLU A 19 -4.13 -9.96 4.16
N ASP A 20 -4.93 -10.59 3.28
CA ASP A 20 -4.45 -11.63 2.37
C ASP A 20 -3.06 -11.23 1.87
N GLU A 21 -2.06 -12.10 2.13
CA GLU A 21 -0.64 -11.81 1.98
C GLU A 21 -0.33 -11.03 0.70
N MET A 22 -0.23 -9.70 0.79
CA MET A 22 0.14 -8.88 -0.36
C MET A 22 1.58 -9.24 -0.75
N LYS A 23 1.73 -10.03 -1.80
CA LYS A 23 3.04 -10.45 -2.30
C LYS A 23 3.66 -9.31 -3.10
N LYS A 24 4.93 -9.02 -2.80
CA LYS A 24 5.71 -8.04 -3.57
C LYS A 24 5.96 -8.60 -4.96
N THR A 25 5.60 -7.83 -5.99
CA THR A 25 5.84 -8.20 -7.38
C THR A 25 6.87 -7.27 -8.01
N SER A 26 7.87 -7.86 -8.66
CA SER A 26 8.81 -7.11 -9.50
C SER A 26 8.20 -6.91 -10.89
N LEU A 27 7.99 -5.65 -11.28
CA LEU A 27 7.48 -5.28 -12.59
C LEU A 27 8.54 -4.50 -13.37
N ARG A 28 8.88 -4.97 -14.58
CA ARG A 28 9.82 -4.30 -15.48
C ARG A 28 9.05 -3.36 -16.40
N LEU A 29 9.28 -2.06 -16.25
CA LEU A 29 8.67 -1.02 -17.09
C LEU A 29 9.74 -0.24 -17.86
N ARG A 30 9.39 0.24 -19.05
CA ARG A 30 10.22 1.22 -19.76
C ARG A 30 10.26 2.52 -18.97
N ARG A 31 11.38 3.23 -18.99
CA ARG A 31 11.59 4.49 -18.25
C ARG A 31 10.50 5.54 -18.52
N LYS A 32 10.07 5.66 -19.78
CA LYS A 32 8.98 6.57 -20.18
C LYS A 32 7.65 6.24 -19.50
N THR A 33 7.32 4.95 -19.41
CA THR A 33 6.10 4.45 -18.78
C THR A 33 6.13 4.70 -17.27
N LEU A 34 7.27 4.42 -16.62
CA LEU A 34 7.43 4.68 -15.18
C LEU A 34 7.27 6.17 -14.85
N LYS A 35 7.78 7.06 -15.70
CA LYS A 35 7.63 8.52 -15.53
C LYS A 35 6.17 8.95 -15.65
N ALA A 36 5.46 8.45 -16.64
CA ALA A 36 4.03 8.75 -16.83
C ALA A 36 3.19 8.25 -15.64
N LEU A 37 3.45 7.03 -15.16
CA LEU A 37 2.75 6.48 -13.99
C LEU A 37 3.02 7.29 -12.71
N ARG A 38 4.25 7.79 -12.52
CA ARG A 38 4.57 8.67 -11.40
C ARG A 38 3.78 9.97 -11.44
N ILE A 39 3.69 10.60 -12.61
CA ILE A 39 2.94 11.86 -12.77
C ILE A 39 1.48 11.62 -12.41
N ARG A 40 0.84 10.58 -12.98
CA ARG A 40 -0.54 10.21 -12.63
C ARG A 40 -0.73 9.92 -11.15
N ALA A 41 0.19 9.17 -10.54
CA ALA A 41 0.10 8.86 -9.12
C ALA A 41 0.13 10.13 -8.25
N ILE A 42 0.92 11.13 -8.64
CA ILE A 42 0.95 12.45 -7.97
C ILE A 42 -0.36 13.22 -8.20
N GLU A 43 -0.87 13.22 -9.43
CA GLU A 43 -2.15 13.90 -9.78
C GLU A 43 -3.34 13.32 -9.00
N GLU A 44 -3.34 12.01 -8.76
CA GLU A 44 -4.40 11.28 -8.03
C GLU A 44 -4.13 11.15 -6.52
N ASP A 45 -3.10 11.82 -5.99
CA ASP A 45 -2.65 11.75 -4.59
C ASP A 45 -2.53 10.31 -4.05
N THR A 46 -1.91 9.45 -4.86
CA THR A 46 -1.77 8.02 -4.59
C THR A 46 -0.34 7.53 -4.85
N SER A 47 -0.05 6.29 -4.45
CA SER A 47 1.23 5.65 -4.78
C SER A 47 1.15 4.94 -6.12
N ILE A 48 2.30 4.80 -6.80
CA ILE A 48 2.39 4.01 -8.04
C ILE A 48 1.88 2.58 -7.80
N GLN A 49 2.18 2.00 -6.63
CA GLN A 49 1.74 0.67 -6.28
C GLN A 49 0.21 0.57 -6.24
N LYS A 50 -0.45 1.46 -5.47
CA LYS A 50 -1.92 1.51 -5.38
C LYS A 50 -2.58 1.79 -6.74
N LEU A 51 -1.97 2.67 -7.53
CA LEU A 51 -2.45 2.95 -8.89
C LEU A 51 -2.42 1.70 -9.76
N ILE A 52 -1.32 0.94 -9.73
CA ILE A 52 -1.18 -0.30 -10.51
C ILE A 52 -2.11 -1.39 -9.99
N GLU A 53 -2.23 -1.56 -8.68
CA GLU A 53 -3.15 -2.53 -8.05
C GLU A 53 -4.59 -2.28 -8.52
N ARG A 54 -5.08 -1.04 -8.42
CA ARG A 54 -6.42 -0.65 -8.91
C ARG A 54 -6.61 -0.90 -10.40
N LEU A 55 -5.61 -0.56 -11.22
CA LEU A 55 -5.68 -0.80 -12.66
C LEU A 55 -5.78 -2.29 -13.01
N ILE A 56 -5.08 -3.14 -12.25
CA ILE A 56 -5.12 -4.60 -12.44
C ILE A 56 -6.46 -5.17 -11.95
N GLU A 57 -6.92 -4.76 -10.77
CA GLU A 57 -8.21 -5.18 -10.21
C GLU A 57 -9.36 -4.83 -11.15
N ASN A 58 -9.42 -3.57 -11.61
CA ASN A 58 -10.43 -3.11 -12.56
C ASN A 58 -10.38 -3.93 -13.87
N TYR A 59 -9.19 -4.19 -14.41
CA TYR A 59 -9.03 -4.99 -15.61
C TYR A 59 -9.56 -6.43 -15.45
N ILE A 60 -9.30 -7.05 -14.29
CA ILE A 60 -9.79 -8.40 -13.97
C ILE A 60 -11.31 -8.39 -13.80
N ASP A 61 -11.86 -7.42 -13.09
CA ASP A 61 -13.30 -7.33 -12.83
C ASP A 61 -14.12 -7.03 -14.10
N GLU A 62 -13.59 -6.19 -14.99
CA GLU A 62 -14.17 -5.95 -16.31
C GLU A 62 -14.17 -7.22 -17.17
N SER A 63 -13.12 -8.05 -17.07
CA SER A 63 -13.00 -9.30 -17.84
C SER A 63 -13.91 -10.44 -17.34
N ARG A 64 -14.50 -10.31 -16.15
CA ARG A 64 -15.36 -11.32 -15.51
C ARG A 64 -16.86 -11.06 -15.69
N LYS A 65 -17.24 -9.93 -16.29
CA LYS A 65 -18.62 -9.61 -16.70
C LYS A 65 -18.92 -10.12 -18.10
#